data_AF-A0A954Z448-F1
#
_entry.id   AF-A0A954Z448-F1
#
_cell.length_a   1.000
_cell.length_b   1.000
_cell.length_c   1.000
_cell.angle_alpha   90.00
_cell.angle_beta   90.00
_cell.angle_gamma   90.00
#
_symmetry.space_group_name_H-M   'P 1'
#
loop_
_entity.id
_entity.type
_entity.pdbx_description
1 polymer ?
#
loop_
_entity_poly.entity_id
_entity_poly.type
_entity_poly.pdbx_seq_one_letter_code
_entity_poly.pdbx_strand_id
1 'polypeptide(L)'
;MTAVWNAIETDLQRLRDAGQFKSVKNLTRPMGPISEIEGLGEVVVLCSNDYLGLANDPEVVEAAAAAQRKWGAGTGSVRFICGTFDYHREIEASIAKLSGTDAATTYVSCWNANEAVLPTLMAAGGDSVIAISDELNHASIIDAVRLGRQINKASRSKVYKHSDMAAL
;
A
#
# COMPACT_ATOMS: atom_id res chain seq x y z
N MET A 1 7.09 31.91 10.22
CA MET A 1 8.00 30.81 9.83
C MET A 1 8.55 30.07 11.05
N THR A 2 9.00 30.77 12.10
CA THR A 2 9.49 30.19 13.37
C THR A 2 8.47 29.33 14.14
N ALA A 3 7.18 29.69 14.13
CA ALA A 3 6.16 28.95 14.89
C ALA A 3 5.96 27.50 14.43
N VAL A 4 6.02 27.23 13.12
CA VAL A 4 5.90 25.86 12.58
C VAL A 4 7.11 25.03 12.94
N TRP A 5 8.31 25.60 12.86
CA TRP A 5 9.54 24.91 13.25
C TRP A 5 9.53 24.54 14.74
N ASN A 6 9.16 25.47 15.61
CA ASN A 6 9.05 25.20 17.04
C ASN A 6 8.03 24.08 17.35
N ALA A 7 6.91 24.05 16.64
CA ALA A 7 5.91 22.99 16.78
C ALA A 7 6.47 21.62 16.34
N ILE A 8 7.14 21.56 15.20
CA ILE A 8 7.80 20.34 14.71
C ILE A 8 8.85 19.85 15.71
N GLU A 9 9.71 20.73 16.22
CA GLU A 9 10.74 20.37 17.20
C GLU A 9 10.13 19.82 18.50
N THR A 10 9.05 20.44 18.97
CA THR A 10 8.30 19.98 20.14
C THR A 10 7.74 18.58 19.90
N ASP A 11 7.13 18.32 18.75
CA ASP A 11 6.59 17.00 18.41
C ASP A 11 7.69 15.95 18.24
N LEU A 12 8.82 16.30 17.63
CA LEU A 12 9.97 15.41 17.51
C LEU A 12 10.53 15.05 18.89
N GLN A 13 10.61 16.01 19.81
CA GLN A 13 11.05 15.74 21.17
C GLN A 13 10.08 14.83 21.90
N ARG A 14 8.77 15.08 21.78
CA ARG A 14 7.72 14.21 22.33
C ARG A 14 7.84 12.77 21.82
N LEU A 15 8.10 12.57 20.53
CA LEU A 15 8.32 11.23 19.95
C LEU A 15 9.57 10.55 20.52
N ARG A 16 10.65 11.29 20.76
CA ARG A 16 11.87 10.76 21.39
C ARG A 16 11.62 10.35 22.83
N ASP A 17 10.98 11.22 23.62
CA ASP A 17 10.67 10.98 25.02
C ASP A 17 9.73 9.78 25.20
N ALA A 18 8.82 9.56 24.24
CA ALA A 18 7.92 8.42 24.21
C ALA A 18 8.54 7.12 23.64
N GLY A 19 9.79 7.15 23.17
CA GLY A 19 10.42 5.99 22.50
C GLY A 19 9.78 5.62 21.15
N GLN A 20 9.02 6.54 20.55
CA GLN A 20 8.31 6.36 19.27
C GLN A 20 9.08 6.94 18.08
N PHE A 21 10.15 7.68 18.34
CA PHE A 21 11.02 8.20 17.29
C PHE A 21 11.72 7.04 16.57
N LYS A 22 11.47 6.91 15.26
CA LYS A 22 12.02 5.83 14.42
C LYS A 22 13.30 6.30 13.75
N SER A 23 14.37 5.53 13.90
CA SER A 23 15.56 5.63 13.04
C SER A 23 15.53 4.52 11.99
N VAL A 24 15.92 4.85 10.77
CA VAL A 24 15.99 3.89 9.65
C VAL A 24 17.34 3.19 9.71
N LYS A 25 17.34 1.88 9.46
CA LYS A 25 18.56 1.09 9.25
C LYS A 25 18.72 0.84 7.75
N ASN A 26 19.91 1.10 7.21
CA ASN A 26 20.17 0.97 5.78
C ASN A 26 20.65 -0.44 5.46
N LEU A 27 19.99 -1.08 4.49
CA LEU A 27 20.46 -2.33 3.90
C LEU A 27 21.51 -2.03 2.82
N THR A 28 22.62 -2.76 2.83
CA THR A 28 23.74 -2.61 1.86
C THR A 28 23.86 -3.78 0.89
N ARG A 29 22.96 -4.76 0.99
CA ARG A 29 22.87 -5.96 0.14
C ARG A 29 21.42 -6.16 -0.32
N PRO A 30 21.16 -6.82 -1.47
CA PRO A 30 19.80 -7.22 -1.84
C PRO A 30 19.06 -7.94 -0.71
N MET A 31 17.73 -7.84 -0.73
CA MET A 31 16.87 -8.50 0.26
C MET A 31 16.99 -10.03 0.14
N GLY A 32 17.03 -10.69 1.28
CA GLY A 32 17.12 -12.14 1.39
C GLY A 32 17.02 -12.60 2.85
N PRO A 33 17.03 -13.91 3.11
CA PRO A 33 16.98 -14.45 4.48
C PRO A 33 18.19 -13.98 5.32
N ILE A 34 19.32 -13.77 4.65
CA ILE A 34 20.51 -13.12 5.19
C ILE A 34 20.76 -11.86 4.37
N SER A 35 20.97 -10.74 5.03
CA SER A 35 21.32 -9.47 4.40
C SER A 35 22.35 -8.71 5.24
N GLU A 36 22.75 -7.53 4.80
CA GLU A 36 23.74 -6.70 5.49
C GLU A 36 23.14 -5.35 5.84
N ILE A 37 23.32 -4.92 7.10
CA ILE A 37 22.88 -3.62 7.59
C ILE A 37 24.11 -2.78 7.92
N GLU A 38 24.11 -1.53 7.45
CA GLU A 38 25.15 -0.54 7.76
C GLU A 38 25.41 -0.45 9.27
N GLY A 39 26.67 -0.62 9.67
CA GLY A 39 27.11 -0.59 11.07
C GLY A 39 26.80 -1.84 11.90
N LEU A 40 26.04 -2.80 11.37
CA LEU A 40 25.76 -4.09 12.04
C LEU A 40 26.40 -5.29 11.31
N GLY A 41 26.71 -5.15 10.02
CA GLY A 41 27.23 -6.25 9.21
C GLY A 41 26.13 -7.24 8.82
N GLU A 42 26.51 -8.51 8.66
CA GLU A 42 25.61 -9.58 8.23
C GLU A 42 24.59 -9.94 9.32
N VAL A 43 23.32 -10.05 8.93
CA VAL A 43 22.18 -10.34 9.83
C VAL A 43 21.19 -11.29 9.18
N VAL A 44 20.47 -12.04 10.02
CA VAL A 44 19.27 -12.79 9.60
C VAL A 44 18.06 -11.85 9.62
N VAL A 45 17.33 -11.77 8.51
CA VAL A 45 16.16 -10.88 8.37
C VAL A 45 14.88 -11.63 8.71
N LEU A 46 14.30 -11.32 9.89
CA LEU A 46 13.05 -11.93 10.37
C LEU A 46 11.85 -10.95 10.38
N CYS A 47 11.98 -9.81 9.71
CA CYS A 47 10.98 -8.74 9.68
C CYS A 47 10.61 -8.27 8.26
N SER A 48 10.99 -9.05 7.24
CA SER A 48 10.63 -8.76 5.85
C SER A 48 9.22 -9.25 5.52
N ASN A 49 8.56 -8.56 4.58
CA ASN A 49 7.30 -8.99 3.98
C ASN A 49 7.51 -9.76 2.66
N ASP A 50 8.76 -10.03 2.27
CA ASP A 50 9.09 -10.89 1.12
C ASP A 50 8.96 -12.38 1.51
N TYR A 51 7.73 -12.81 1.73
CA TYR A 51 7.42 -14.12 2.32
C TYR A 51 7.94 -15.31 1.52
N LEU A 52 8.02 -15.16 0.19
CA LEU A 52 8.44 -16.21 -0.72
C LEU A 52 9.87 -16.02 -1.23
N GLY A 53 10.56 -14.94 -0.83
CA GLY A 53 11.91 -14.63 -1.30
C GLY A 53 11.98 -14.18 -2.76
N LEU A 54 10.88 -13.63 -3.30
CA LEU A 54 10.78 -13.27 -4.71
C LEU A 54 11.37 -11.90 -5.04
N ALA A 55 11.65 -11.06 -4.03
CA ALA A 55 12.17 -9.71 -4.27
C ALA A 55 13.57 -9.71 -4.92
N ASN A 56 14.33 -10.79 -4.75
CA ASN A 56 15.65 -10.98 -5.36
C ASN A 56 15.76 -12.34 -6.08
N ASP A 57 14.64 -12.90 -6.52
CA ASP A 57 14.64 -14.11 -7.33
C ASP A 57 15.24 -13.81 -8.74
N PRO A 58 16.18 -14.63 -9.26
CA PRO A 58 16.81 -14.36 -10.54
C PRO A 58 15.84 -14.25 -11.72
N GLU A 59 14.76 -15.05 -11.75
CA GLU A 59 13.78 -15.00 -12.83
C GLU A 59 13.01 -13.68 -12.81
N VAL A 60 12.62 -13.21 -11.62
CA VAL A 60 11.93 -11.92 -11.43
C VAL A 60 12.83 -10.75 -11.83
N VAL A 61 14.10 -10.76 -11.43
CA VAL A 61 15.08 -9.71 -11.74
C VAL A 61 15.33 -9.63 -13.25
N GLU A 62 15.54 -10.77 -13.91
CA GLU A 62 15.78 -10.80 -15.35
C GLU A 62 14.54 -10.38 -16.15
N ALA A 63 13.34 -10.80 -15.74
CA ALA A 63 12.09 -10.36 -16.35
C ALA A 63 11.90 -8.84 -16.25
N ALA A 64 12.20 -8.24 -15.09
CA ALA A 64 12.13 -6.80 -14.89
C ALA A 64 13.15 -6.06 -15.78
N ALA A 65 14.39 -6.53 -15.86
CA ALA A 65 15.42 -5.95 -16.72
C ALA A 65 15.05 -6.02 -18.21
N ALA A 66 14.52 -7.16 -18.66
CA ALA A 66 14.03 -7.34 -20.02
C ALA A 66 12.86 -6.40 -20.35
N ALA A 67 11.90 -6.25 -19.43
CA ALA A 67 10.79 -5.32 -19.58
C ALA A 67 11.26 -3.87 -19.71
N GLN A 68 12.23 -3.43 -18.89
CA GLN A 68 12.80 -2.09 -18.99
C GLN A 68 13.50 -1.83 -20.33
N ARG A 69 14.22 -2.83 -20.88
CA ARG A 69 14.84 -2.72 -22.21
C ARG A 69 13.81 -2.63 -23.33
N LYS A 70 12.67 -3.33 -23.19
CA LYS A 70 11.61 -3.37 -24.19
C LYS A 70 10.72 -2.12 -24.15
N TRP A 71 10.34 -1.66 -22.96
CA TRP A 71 9.29 -0.66 -22.76
C TRP A 71 9.79 0.69 -22.23
N GLY A 72 11.05 0.78 -21.83
CA GLY A 72 11.60 1.94 -21.16
C GLY A 72 11.38 1.95 -19.65
N ALA A 73 11.83 3.01 -19.00
CA ALA A 73 11.87 3.10 -17.53
C ALA A 73 10.53 3.45 -16.86
N GLY A 74 9.51 3.84 -17.62
CA GLY A 74 8.21 4.24 -17.08
C GLY A 74 7.16 4.45 -18.16
N THR A 75 5.90 4.58 -17.75
CA THR A 75 4.77 4.67 -18.67
C THR A 75 4.60 6.05 -19.32
N GLY A 76 5.18 7.10 -18.74
CA GLY A 76 5.09 8.48 -19.23
C GLY A 76 3.70 9.12 -19.18
N SER A 77 2.67 8.39 -18.73
CA SER A 77 1.27 8.84 -18.72
C SER A 77 0.39 7.94 -17.84
N VAL A 78 -0.82 8.43 -17.54
CA VAL A 78 -1.89 7.63 -16.92
C VAL A 78 -2.51 6.65 -17.92
N ARG A 79 -3.21 5.63 -17.41
CA ARG A 79 -3.76 4.52 -18.20
C ARG A 79 -4.60 4.96 -19.41
N PHE A 80 -5.53 5.89 -19.23
CA PHE A 80 -6.50 6.29 -20.28
C PHE A 80 -5.89 7.14 -21.40
N ILE A 81 -4.86 7.95 -21.13
CA ILE A 81 -4.33 8.89 -22.14
C ILE A 81 -3.38 8.16 -23.10
N CYS A 82 -2.25 7.66 -22.59
CA CYS A 82 -1.27 6.90 -23.38
C CYS A 82 -0.35 6.03 -22.51
N GLY A 83 -0.78 5.69 -21.29
CA GLY A 83 0.03 4.95 -20.31
C GLY A 83 -0.32 3.46 -20.17
N THR A 84 -1.19 2.92 -21.01
CA THR A 84 -1.53 1.48 -20.97
C THR A 84 -0.69 0.71 -21.98
N PHE A 85 0.07 -0.25 -21.46
CA PHE A 85 0.89 -1.19 -22.25
C PHE A 85 0.26 -2.58 -22.20
N ASP A 86 0.64 -3.46 -23.12
CA ASP A 86 0.20 -4.86 -23.19
C ASP A 86 0.42 -5.61 -21.87
N TYR A 87 1.60 -5.45 -21.24
CA TYR A 87 1.92 -6.09 -19.96
C TYR A 87 0.97 -5.71 -18.82
N HIS A 88 0.36 -4.52 -18.84
CA HIS A 88 -0.66 -4.16 -17.85
C HIS A 88 -1.90 -5.05 -17.99
N ARG A 89 -2.32 -5.33 -19.22
CA ARG A 89 -3.48 -6.19 -19.49
C ARG A 89 -3.16 -7.64 -19.15
N GLU A 90 -1.94 -8.09 -19.44
CA GLU A 90 -1.47 -9.45 -19.12
C GLU A 90 -1.44 -9.71 -17.61
N ILE A 91 -0.88 -8.77 -16.82
CA ILE A 91 -0.85 -8.92 -15.37
C ILE A 91 -2.25 -8.82 -14.76
N GLU A 92 -3.12 -7.95 -15.26
CA GLU A 92 -4.52 -7.84 -14.80
C GLU A 92 -5.30 -9.13 -15.08
N ALA A 93 -5.16 -9.71 -16.27
CA ALA A 93 -5.76 -11.01 -16.59
C ALA A 93 -5.21 -12.13 -15.69
N SER A 94 -3.91 -12.12 -15.40
CA SER A 94 -3.26 -13.09 -14.53
C SER A 94 -3.74 -12.98 -13.08
N ILE A 95 -3.89 -11.75 -12.56
CA ILE A 95 -4.44 -11.49 -11.22
C ILE A 95 -5.90 -11.93 -11.14
N ALA A 96 -6.71 -11.62 -12.16
CA ALA A 96 -8.12 -12.04 -12.21
C ALA A 96 -8.23 -13.58 -12.17
N LYS A 97 -7.43 -14.27 -12.98
CA LYS A 97 -7.33 -15.73 -12.98
C LYS A 97 -6.89 -16.29 -11.63
N LEU A 98 -5.86 -15.70 -11.01
CA LEU A 98 -5.35 -16.11 -9.70
C LEU A 98 -6.41 -15.94 -8.60
N SER A 99 -7.15 -14.84 -8.65
CA SER A 99 -8.15 -14.48 -7.63
C SER A 99 -9.51 -15.13 -7.85
N GLY A 100 -9.72 -15.77 -9.01
CA GLY A 100 -11.02 -16.33 -9.39
C GLY A 100 -12.09 -15.27 -9.65
N THR A 101 -11.72 -14.09 -10.15
CA THR A 101 -12.63 -12.98 -10.45
C THR A 101 -12.74 -12.74 -11.97
N ASP A 102 -13.82 -12.09 -12.41
CA ASP A 102 -14.05 -11.78 -13.83
C ASP A 102 -13.03 -10.80 -14.41
N ALA A 103 -12.53 -9.90 -13.57
CA ALA A 103 -11.55 -8.88 -13.94
C ALA A 103 -10.70 -8.47 -12.73
N ALA A 104 -9.57 -7.82 -13.02
CA ALA A 104 -8.75 -7.12 -12.04
C ALA A 104 -8.24 -5.81 -12.63
N THR A 105 -7.88 -4.87 -11.76
CA THR A 105 -7.26 -3.59 -12.15
C THR A 105 -6.06 -3.33 -11.24
N THR A 106 -4.98 -2.83 -11.81
CA THR A 106 -3.74 -2.53 -11.07
C THR A 106 -3.69 -1.09 -10.57
N TYR A 107 -3.16 -0.91 -9.37
CA TYR A 107 -2.77 0.37 -8.79
C TYR A 107 -1.30 0.31 -8.40
N VAL A 108 -0.67 1.48 -8.25
CA VAL A 108 0.76 1.57 -7.88
C VAL A 108 1.07 0.98 -6.49
N SER A 109 0.05 0.83 -5.64
CA SER A 109 0.14 0.10 -4.38
C SER A 109 -1.24 -0.39 -3.91
N CYS A 110 -1.27 -1.36 -2.99
CA CYS A 110 -2.51 -1.77 -2.33
C CYS A 110 -3.10 -0.65 -1.45
N TRP A 111 -2.28 0.31 -0.99
CA TRP A 111 -2.79 1.51 -0.32
C TRP A 111 -3.70 2.30 -1.25
N ASN A 112 -3.23 2.60 -2.46
CA ASN A 112 -4.00 3.35 -3.45
C ASN A 112 -5.19 2.56 -3.99
N ALA A 113 -5.09 1.24 -4.08
CA ALA A 113 -6.24 0.41 -4.45
C ALA A 113 -7.38 0.57 -3.44
N ASN A 114 -7.09 0.54 -2.13
CA ASN A 114 -8.11 0.76 -1.09
C ASN A 114 -8.69 2.18 -1.15
N GLU A 115 -7.84 3.20 -1.27
CA GLU A 115 -8.26 4.61 -1.38
C GLU A 115 -9.02 4.92 -2.66
N ALA A 116 -8.87 4.12 -3.72
CA ALA A 116 -9.66 4.28 -4.93
C ALA A 116 -11.00 3.56 -4.81
N VAL A 117 -11.01 2.29 -4.40
CA VAL A 117 -12.21 1.44 -4.46
C VAL A 117 -13.29 1.89 -3.48
N LEU A 118 -12.96 2.03 -2.19
CA LEU A 118 -14.00 2.28 -1.18
C LEU A 118 -14.69 3.64 -1.36
N PRO A 119 -13.98 4.77 -1.56
CA PRO A 119 -14.65 6.06 -1.77
C PRO A 119 -15.50 6.08 -3.05
N THR A 120 -15.04 5.44 -4.13
CA THR A 120 -15.81 5.35 -5.37
C THR A 120 -17.11 4.56 -5.18
N LEU A 121 -17.07 3.43 -4.47
CA LEU A 121 -18.29 2.66 -4.15
C LEU A 121 -19.24 3.45 -3.23
N MET A 122 -18.71 4.14 -2.22
CA MET A 122 -19.51 4.98 -1.32
C MET A 122 -20.16 6.15 -2.04
N ALA A 123 -19.46 6.77 -3.00
CA ALA A 123 -20.03 7.82 -3.84
C ALA A 123 -21.15 7.27 -4.75
N ALA A 124 -20.95 6.09 -5.33
CA ALA A 124 -21.91 5.48 -6.24
C ALA A 124 -23.19 4.96 -5.57
N GLY A 125 -23.11 4.48 -4.32
CA GLY A 125 -24.26 3.89 -3.62
C GLY A 125 -25.24 4.88 -2.96
N GLY A 126 -25.01 6.19 -3.08
CA GLY A 126 -25.90 7.23 -2.58
C GLY A 126 -26.07 7.24 -1.05
N ASP A 127 -27.21 7.74 -0.57
CA ASP A 127 -27.45 8.01 0.86
C ASP A 127 -27.62 6.76 1.73
N SER A 128 -27.68 5.58 1.11
CA SER A 128 -27.93 4.30 1.78
C SER A 128 -26.66 3.54 2.19
N VAL A 129 -25.48 4.01 1.78
CA VAL A 129 -24.21 3.28 2.01
C VAL A 129 -23.76 3.37 3.46
N ILE A 130 -23.45 2.20 4.02
CA ILE A 130 -22.82 2.07 5.34
C ILE A 130 -21.53 1.26 5.17
N ALA A 131 -20.38 1.87 5.47
CA ALA A 131 -19.10 1.17 5.55
C ALA A 131 -18.96 0.51 6.92
N ILE A 132 -18.84 -0.82 6.97
CA ILE A 132 -18.62 -1.57 8.20
C ILE A 132 -17.16 -2.04 8.22
N SER A 133 -16.39 -1.62 9.23
CA SER A 133 -14.94 -1.84 9.31
C SER A 133 -14.55 -2.56 10.60
N ASP A 134 -13.65 -3.52 10.52
CA ASP A 134 -12.99 -4.10 11.70
C ASP A 134 -12.12 -3.03 12.37
N GLU A 135 -11.99 -3.07 13.71
CA GLU A 135 -11.20 -2.08 14.46
C GLU A 135 -9.69 -2.17 14.21
N LEU A 136 -9.19 -3.30 13.71
CA LEU A 136 -7.77 -3.53 13.35
C LEU A 136 -7.52 -3.52 11.84
N ASN A 137 -8.48 -3.04 11.04
CA ASN A 137 -8.26 -2.86 9.61
C ASN A 137 -7.01 -2.01 9.33
N HIS A 138 -6.32 -2.34 8.25
CA HIS A 138 -5.12 -1.62 7.83
C HIS A 138 -5.41 -0.12 7.62
N ALA A 139 -4.42 0.73 7.90
CA ALA A 139 -4.57 2.18 7.84
C ALA A 139 -5.12 2.68 6.49
N SER A 140 -4.75 2.05 5.37
CA SER A 140 -5.28 2.40 4.05
C SER A 140 -6.80 2.21 3.92
N ILE A 141 -7.37 1.21 4.60
CA ILE A 141 -8.83 1.00 4.62
C ILE A 141 -9.50 2.07 5.48
N ILE A 142 -8.90 2.40 6.63
CA ILE A 142 -9.39 3.45 7.53
C ILE A 142 -9.43 4.80 6.79
N ASP A 143 -8.34 5.15 6.12
CA ASP A 143 -8.24 6.41 5.38
C ASP A 143 -9.17 6.43 4.17
N ALA A 144 -9.33 5.30 3.48
CA ALA A 144 -10.31 5.17 2.41
C ALA A 144 -11.76 5.36 2.89
N VAL A 145 -12.16 4.76 4.02
CA VAL A 145 -13.51 4.97 4.59
C VAL A 145 -13.71 6.45 4.99
N ARG A 146 -12.68 7.08 5.57
CA ARG A 146 -12.71 8.51 5.91
C ARG A 146 -12.87 9.39 4.68
N LEU A 147 -12.11 9.11 3.61
CA LEU A 147 -12.20 9.82 2.35
C LEU A 147 -13.59 9.65 1.71
N GLY A 148 -14.13 8.42 1.71
CA GLY A 148 -15.48 8.14 1.22
C GLY A 148 -16.55 8.97 1.93
N ARG A 149 -16.43 9.17 3.24
CA ARG A 149 -17.33 10.06 4.01
C ARG A 149 -17.19 11.54 3.68
N GLN A 150 -16.03 11.99 3.22
CA GLN A 150 -15.86 13.37 2.75
C GLN A 150 -16.48 13.58 1.37
N ILE A 151 -16.37 12.57 0.50
CA ILE A 151 -16.97 12.59 -0.85
C ILE A 151 -18.50 12.48 -0.78
N ASN A 152 -19.01 11.52 -0.01
CA ASN A 152 -20.44 11.34 0.25
C ASN A 152 -20.75 11.60 1.73
N LYS A 153 -21.19 12.82 2.04
CA LYS A 153 -21.51 13.24 3.42
C LYS A 153 -22.71 12.50 4.04
N ALA A 154 -23.57 11.88 3.23
CA ALA A 154 -24.70 11.09 3.70
C ALA A 154 -24.30 9.66 4.09
N SER A 155 -23.16 9.17 3.56
CA SER A 155 -22.64 7.85 3.89
C SER A 155 -22.29 7.75 5.39
N ARG A 156 -22.51 6.56 5.94
CA ARG A 156 -22.22 6.25 7.35
C ARG A 156 -21.07 5.26 7.45
N SER A 157 -20.42 5.20 8.60
CA SER A 157 -19.44 4.17 8.92
C SER A 157 -19.67 3.62 10.32
N LYS A 158 -19.50 2.30 10.50
CA LYS A 158 -19.47 1.64 11.80
C LYS A 158 -18.19 0.84 11.96
N VAL A 159 -17.65 0.81 13.16
CA VAL A 159 -16.49 -0.01 13.52
C VAL A 159 -16.95 -1.07 14.51
N TYR A 160 -16.65 -2.34 14.23
CA TYR A 160 -16.97 -3.46 15.12
C TYR A 160 -15.68 -4.02 15.75
N LYS A 161 -15.84 -4.77 16.84
CA LYS A 161 -14.72 -5.36 17.58
C LYS A 161 -14.01 -6.42 16.75
N HIS A 162 -12.68 -6.50 16.89
CA HIS A 162 -11.87 -7.33 16.01
C HIS A 162 -12.34 -8.79 16.04
N SER A 163 -12.66 -9.34 14.88
CA SER A 163 -13.18 -10.70 14.71
C SER A 163 -14.45 -11.03 15.53
N ASP A 164 -15.22 -10.04 15.97
CA ASP A 164 -16.48 -10.24 16.69
C ASP A 164 -17.67 -10.31 15.71
N MET A 165 -18.03 -11.54 15.33
CA MET A 165 -19.14 -11.81 14.41
C MET A 165 -20.53 -11.53 14.99
N ALA A 166 -20.66 -11.43 16.32
CA ALA A 166 -21.94 -11.09 16.95
C ALA A 166 -22.19 -9.58 16.94
N ALA A 167 -21.12 -8.78 16.94
CA ALA A 167 -21.17 -7.33 16.84
C ALA A 167 -21.25 -6.81 15.39
N LEU A 168 -20.92 -7.66 14.39
CA LEU A 168 -20.99 -7.36 12.96
C LEU A 168 -22.44 -7.30 12.46
#